data_AF-A0A821XDJ0-F1
#
_entry.id   AF-A0A821XDJ0-F1
#
_cell.length_a   1.000
_cell.length_b   1.000
_cell.length_c   1.000
_cell.angle_alpha   90.00
_cell.angle_beta   90.00
_cell.angle_gamma   90.00
#
_symmetry.space_group_name_H-M   'P 1'
#
loop_
_entity.id
_entity.type
_entity.pdbx_description
1 polymer ?
#
loop_
_entity_poly.entity_id
_entity_poly.type
_entity_poly.pdbx_seq_one_letter_code
_entity_poly.pdbx_strand_id
1 'polypeptide(L)'
;STCHALLNQLNSFGSEQIRNVATIGGNIIHGSSISSLNPILQACNAKLKLIKHGTNEQCEIALRNFFLRNNNVDKERDEILLSVYIPFTEKYEYLQSYKQSRRRKFDSPIVSCGFQVKLEQIQFQIDGFVPEFKWKIQSVCLSFGGIASSIVMMNKTQDYLKDKPWCKQTMKDALKYLLDELTLNESTPGGQAEYRRTLVASFFFKFYLYVKEQLQKTYPDTVVDEISSNELSAIKTYVRDLSRGEQEFQSKPISNKIVGSSSIHNSAYLHATGEAKYTCDIPTPS
;
A
#
# COMPACT_ATOMS: atom_id res chain seq x y z
N SER A 1 -5.12 -1.25 12.11
CA SER A 1 -4.88 0.11 12.61
C SER A 1 -4.03 0.89 11.60
N THR A 2 -4.04 2.23 11.67
CA THR A 2 -3.28 3.12 10.75
C THR A 2 -1.79 2.78 10.74
N CYS A 3 -1.19 2.60 11.92
CA CYS A 3 0.22 2.28 12.07
C CYS A 3 0.60 0.94 11.39
N HIS A 4 -0.25 -0.09 11.53
CA HIS A 4 0.02 -1.39 10.92
C HIS A 4 0.01 -1.33 9.39
N ALA A 5 -0.91 -0.56 8.79
CA ALA A 5 -0.94 -0.38 7.34
C ALA A 5 0.30 0.38 6.81
N LEU A 6 0.75 1.41 7.52
CA LEU A 6 1.99 2.13 7.18
C LEU A 6 3.21 1.20 7.27
N LEU A 7 3.34 0.44 8.37
CA LEU A 7 4.42 -0.53 8.53
C LEU A 7 4.43 -1.59 7.42
N ASN A 8 3.26 -2.10 7.04
CA ASN A 8 3.15 -3.09 5.97
C ASN A 8 3.70 -2.56 4.62
N GLN A 9 3.44 -1.29 4.29
CA GLN A 9 4.05 -0.71 3.08
C GLN A 9 5.54 -0.44 3.25
N LEU A 10 5.96 0.10 4.39
CA LEU A 10 7.37 0.43 4.66
C LEU A 10 8.28 -0.80 4.58
N ASN A 11 7.79 -1.99 4.95
CA ASN A 11 8.50 -3.27 4.81
C ASN A 11 8.89 -3.64 3.37
N SER A 12 8.20 -3.07 2.38
CA SER A 12 8.46 -3.25 0.95
C SER A 12 8.94 -1.98 0.24
N PHE A 13 9.09 -0.87 0.98
CA PHE A 13 9.35 0.46 0.46
C PHE A 13 10.85 0.72 0.35
N GLY A 14 11.36 0.88 -0.88
CA GLY A 14 12.76 1.23 -1.12
C GLY A 14 13.76 0.27 -0.49
N SER A 15 15.05 0.48 -0.78
CA SER A 15 16.11 -0.19 -0.02
C SER A 15 16.27 0.44 1.36
N GLU A 16 17.04 -0.20 2.24
CA GLU A 16 17.35 0.36 3.55
C GLU A 16 18.06 1.71 3.42
N GLN A 17 19.01 1.82 2.48
CA GLN A 17 19.72 3.05 2.16
C GLN A 17 18.76 4.18 1.78
N ILE A 18 17.74 3.89 0.95
CA ILE A 18 16.72 4.88 0.57
C ILE A 18 15.87 5.27 1.78
N ARG A 19 15.43 4.32 2.61
CA ARG A 19 14.60 4.62 3.78
C ARG A 19 15.33 5.44 4.85
N ASN A 20 16.65 5.31 4.96
CA ASN A 20 17.45 6.05 5.92
C ASN A 20 17.62 7.54 5.58
N VAL A 21 17.38 7.94 4.32
CA VAL A 21 17.52 9.34 3.87
C VAL A 21 16.22 9.95 3.35
N ALA A 22 15.28 9.12 2.90
CA ALA A 22 13.99 9.59 2.41
C ALA A 22 13.14 10.15 3.55
N THR A 23 12.49 11.28 3.29
CA THR A 23 11.60 11.92 4.26
C THR A 23 10.14 11.69 3.88
N ILE A 24 9.27 11.56 4.90
CA ILE A 24 7.82 11.50 4.69
C ILE A 24 7.32 12.76 3.95
N GLY A 25 7.85 13.92 4.32
CA GLY A 25 7.51 15.19 3.67
C GLY A 25 7.91 15.20 2.20
N GLY A 26 9.11 14.73 1.86
CA GLY A 26 9.54 14.59 0.48
C GLY A 26 8.64 13.65 -0.33
N ASN A 27 8.20 12.53 0.24
CA ASN A 27 7.29 11.61 -0.44
C ASN A 27 5.91 12.22 -0.73
N ILE A 28 5.39 13.03 0.21
CA ILE A 28 4.11 13.74 0.07
C ILE A 28 4.24 14.86 -0.98
N ILE A 29 5.24 15.74 -0.83
CA ILE A 29 5.45 16.87 -1.74
C ILE A 29 5.80 16.43 -3.16
N HIS A 30 6.49 15.30 -3.32
CA HIS A 30 6.75 14.73 -4.65
C HIS A 30 5.48 14.37 -5.42
N GLY A 31 4.34 14.14 -4.74
CA GLY A 31 3.04 14.01 -5.39
C GLY A 31 2.89 12.81 -6.33
N SER A 32 3.81 11.84 -6.29
CA SER A 32 3.87 10.74 -7.25
C SER A 32 2.56 9.95 -7.30
N SER A 33 2.02 9.78 -8.51
CA SER A 33 0.83 8.95 -8.75
C SER A 33 1.02 7.48 -8.39
N ILE A 34 2.26 7.00 -8.24
CA ILE A 34 2.62 5.63 -7.83
C ILE A 34 3.22 5.59 -6.42
N SER A 35 2.88 6.55 -5.55
CA SER A 35 3.28 6.48 -4.15
C SER A 35 2.62 5.30 -3.43
N SER A 36 3.39 4.61 -2.59
CA SER A 36 2.87 3.54 -1.73
C SER A 36 2.32 4.07 -0.40
N LEU A 37 2.70 5.28 0.03
CA LEU A 37 2.30 5.85 1.32
C LEU A 37 1.13 6.83 1.19
N ASN A 38 1.10 7.64 0.13
CA ASN A 38 0.09 8.68 -0.05
C ASN A 38 -1.36 8.13 -0.06
N PRO A 39 -1.66 6.97 -0.68
CA PRO A 39 -3.01 6.39 -0.58
C PRO A 39 -3.43 6.07 0.86
N ILE A 40 -2.51 5.59 1.70
CA ILE A 40 -2.79 5.29 3.12
C ILE A 40 -3.06 6.56 3.89
N LEU A 41 -2.21 7.57 3.68
CA LEU A 41 -2.34 8.84 4.36
C LEU A 41 -3.65 9.55 3.97
N GLN A 42 -4.09 9.43 2.70
CA GLN A 42 -5.42 9.89 2.30
C GLN A 42 -6.54 9.10 2.99
N ALA A 43 -6.41 7.77 3.02
CA ALA A 43 -7.40 6.89 3.63
C ALA A 43 -7.63 7.20 5.11
N CYS A 44 -6.56 7.39 5.90
CA CYS A 44 -6.68 7.77 7.30
C CYS A 44 -7.03 9.25 7.53
N ASN A 45 -7.24 10.05 6.49
CA ASN A 45 -7.50 11.48 6.63
C ASN A 45 -6.37 12.23 7.36
N ALA A 46 -5.11 11.93 7.00
CA ALA A 46 -3.97 12.66 7.51
C ALA A 46 -4.08 14.16 7.23
N LYS A 47 -3.57 14.97 8.16
CA LYS A 47 -3.56 16.43 8.06
C LYS A 47 -2.13 16.92 7.87
N LEU A 48 -1.95 17.87 6.96
CA LEU A 48 -0.67 18.50 6.70
C LEU A 48 -0.68 19.88 7.34
N LYS A 49 0.42 20.24 8.00
CA LYS A 49 0.66 21.60 8.45
C LYS A 49 1.70 22.23 7.53
N LEU A 50 1.29 23.27 6.81
CA LEU A 50 2.15 24.09 5.98
C LEU A 50 2.54 25.36 6.74
N ILE A 51 3.75 25.86 6.52
CA ILE A 51 4.24 27.14 7.03
C ILE A 51 4.80 27.96 5.88
N LYS A 52 4.48 29.25 5.82
CA LYS A 52 5.02 30.15 4.80
C LYS A 52 6.41 30.63 5.19
N HIS A 53 7.35 30.54 4.24
CA HIS A 53 8.74 30.87 4.45
C HIS A 53 8.89 32.36 4.85
N GLY A 54 9.65 32.62 5.91
CA GLY A 54 9.89 33.96 6.41
C GLY A 54 8.73 34.57 7.20
N THR A 55 7.64 33.83 7.42
CA THR A 55 6.53 34.25 8.29
C THR A 55 6.23 33.17 9.34
N ASN A 56 5.37 33.50 10.30
CA ASN A 56 4.81 32.54 11.26
C ASN A 56 3.42 32.04 10.84
N GLU A 57 3.01 32.30 9.60
CA GLU A 57 1.69 31.91 9.10
C GLU A 57 1.66 30.40 8.84
N GLN A 58 0.70 29.72 9.47
CA GLN A 58 0.50 28.28 9.34
C GLN A 58 -0.89 27.99 8.78
N CYS A 59 -0.96 27.02 7.88
CA CYS A 59 -2.21 26.50 7.34
C CYS A 59 -2.29 24.99 7.59
N GLU A 60 -3.48 24.48 7.93
CA GLU A 60 -3.74 23.05 8.00
C GLU A 60 -4.60 22.64 6.80
N ILE A 61 -4.13 21.63 6.05
CA ILE A 61 -4.86 21.07 4.91
C ILE A 61 -5.03 19.56 5.08
N ALA A 62 -6.24 19.07 4.80
CA ALA A 62 -6.50 17.64 4.75
C ALA A 62 -5.82 17.03 3.52
N LEU A 63 -5.06 15.95 3.70
CA LEU A 63 -4.31 15.32 2.60
C LEU A 63 -5.23 14.82 1.47
N ARG A 64 -6.50 14.52 1.78
CA ARG A 64 -7.53 14.15 0.80
C ARG A 64 -7.72 15.20 -0.29
N ASN A 65 -7.44 16.48 0.00
CA ASN A 65 -7.58 17.59 -0.95
C ASN A 65 -6.23 18.08 -1.52
N PHE A 66 -5.11 17.47 -1.12
CA PHE A 66 -3.78 18.02 -1.36
C PHE A 66 -3.17 17.64 -2.71
N PHE A 67 -3.52 16.49 -3.28
CA PHE A 67 -2.93 16.02 -4.54
C PHE A 67 -3.68 16.59 -5.74
N LEU A 68 -2.97 17.34 -6.57
CA LEU A 68 -3.44 17.82 -7.86
C LEU A 68 -3.00 16.86 -8.97
N ARG A 69 -3.33 17.18 -10.22
CA ARG A 69 -2.93 16.36 -11.38
C ARG A 69 -1.44 16.50 -11.69
N ASN A 70 -0.87 15.44 -12.28
CA ASN A 70 0.48 15.42 -12.86
C ASN A 70 1.58 15.73 -11.84
N ASN A 71 1.55 15.07 -10.68
CA ASN A 71 2.51 15.23 -9.58
C ASN A 71 2.59 16.65 -8.98
N ASN A 72 1.54 17.47 -9.17
CA ASN A 72 1.42 18.74 -8.47
C ASN A 72 0.68 18.56 -7.14
N VAL A 73 0.93 19.46 -6.21
CA VAL A 73 0.29 19.49 -4.90
C VAL A 73 -0.23 20.89 -4.60
N ASP A 74 -1.26 20.97 -3.76
CA ASP A 74 -1.91 22.21 -3.35
C ASP A 74 -1.08 22.92 -2.27
N LYS A 75 -0.01 23.58 -2.72
CA LYS A 75 0.92 24.37 -1.90
C LYS A 75 1.35 25.62 -2.67
N GLU A 76 1.43 26.77 -2.00
CA GLU A 76 2.03 27.98 -2.56
C GLU A 76 3.54 27.83 -2.74
N ARG A 77 4.15 28.64 -3.62
CA ARG A 77 5.60 28.57 -3.88
C ARG A 77 6.44 28.67 -2.60
N ASP A 78 6.05 29.57 -1.70
CA ASP A 78 6.80 29.90 -0.48
C ASP A 78 6.38 29.07 0.74
N GLU A 79 5.44 28.13 0.60
CA GLU A 79 5.05 27.24 1.69
C GLU A 79 5.97 26.02 1.82
N ILE A 80 6.20 25.56 3.05
CA ILE A 80 6.96 24.35 3.37
C ILE A 80 6.09 23.44 4.22
N LEU A 81 6.15 22.13 3.97
CA LEU A 81 5.50 21.13 4.80
C LEU A 81 6.26 20.98 6.13
N LEU A 82 5.66 21.47 7.21
CA LEU A 82 6.24 21.48 8.55
C LEU A 82 6.03 20.15 9.27
N SER A 83 4.81 19.59 9.21
CA SER A 83 4.50 18.32 9.88
C SER A 83 3.31 17.60 9.24
N VAL A 84 3.21 16.30 9.54
CA VAL A 84 2.13 15.41 9.10
C VAL A 84 1.49 14.82 10.35
N TYR A 85 0.21 15.12 10.56
CA TYR A 85 -0.59 14.50 11.60
C TYR A 85 -1.29 13.25 11.04
N ILE A 86 -0.97 12.09 11.61
CA ILE A 86 -1.53 10.79 11.23
C ILE A 86 -2.44 10.32 12.38
N PRO A 87 -3.77 10.27 12.18
CA PRO A 87 -4.68 9.87 13.25
C PRO A 87 -4.61 8.37 13.53
N PHE A 88 -4.84 8.02 14.80
CA PHE A 88 -5.10 6.65 15.21
C PHE A 88 -6.46 6.18 14.70
N THR A 89 -6.58 4.87 14.46
CA THR A 89 -7.89 4.27 14.16
C THR A 89 -8.77 4.27 15.39
N GLU A 90 -10.03 4.66 15.21
CA GLU A 90 -11.06 4.64 16.24
C GLU A 90 -11.75 3.27 16.37
N LYS A 91 -12.67 3.15 17.34
CA LYS A 91 -13.54 1.97 17.46
C LYS A 91 -14.36 1.79 16.18
N TYR A 92 -14.45 0.55 15.70
CA TYR A 92 -15.15 0.17 14.46
C TYR A 92 -14.55 0.76 13.19
N GLU A 93 -13.34 1.32 13.27
CA GLU A 93 -12.61 1.82 12.13
C GLU A 93 -11.53 0.82 11.70
N TYR A 94 -11.60 0.42 10.44
CA TYR A 94 -10.69 -0.55 9.86
C TYR A 94 -9.96 0.09 8.69
N LEU A 95 -8.64 0.00 8.72
CA LEU A 95 -7.78 0.51 7.68
C LEU A 95 -6.80 -0.58 7.25
N GLN A 96 -6.68 -0.77 5.93
CA GLN A 96 -5.74 -1.70 5.33
C GLN A 96 -5.18 -1.14 4.03
N SER A 97 -3.98 -1.58 3.65
CA SER A 97 -3.33 -1.18 2.41
C SER A 97 -2.93 -2.38 1.58
N TYR A 98 -2.85 -2.17 0.27
CA TYR A 98 -2.37 -3.19 -0.67
C TYR A 98 -1.44 -2.57 -1.70
N LYS A 99 -0.49 -3.37 -2.16
CA LYS A 99 0.49 -3.00 -3.18
C LYS A 99 0.75 -4.19 -4.08
N GLN A 100 0.67 -3.98 -5.38
CA GLN A 100 1.15 -4.93 -6.38
C GLN A 100 2.27 -4.27 -7.20
N SER A 101 3.34 -5.02 -7.43
CA SER A 101 4.53 -4.59 -8.18
C SER A 101 5.11 -5.79 -8.93
N ARG A 102 6.12 -5.60 -9.78
CA ARG A 102 6.75 -6.71 -10.53
C ARG A 102 7.57 -7.61 -9.62
N ARG A 103 8.15 -7.03 -8.56
CA ARG A 103 8.88 -7.75 -7.51
C ARG A 103 8.46 -7.23 -6.13
N ARG A 104 8.38 -8.12 -5.15
CA ARG A 104 7.74 -7.84 -3.85
C ARG A 104 8.41 -6.74 -3.01
N LYS A 105 9.71 -6.53 -3.19
CA LYS A 105 10.50 -5.52 -2.47
C LYS A 105 11.30 -4.69 -3.48
N PHE A 106 11.62 -3.46 -3.12
CA PHE A 106 12.48 -2.56 -3.91
C PHE A 106 11.87 -2.18 -5.27
N ASP A 107 10.56 -2.16 -5.38
CA ASP A 107 9.87 -1.84 -6.63
C ASP A 107 8.75 -0.83 -6.43
N SER A 108 8.53 -0.03 -7.46
CA SER A 108 7.39 0.88 -7.51
C SER A 108 6.11 0.08 -7.74
N PRO A 109 4.98 0.49 -7.12
CA PRO A 109 3.71 -0.19 -7.34
C PRO A 109 3.23 0.00 -8.79
N ILE A 110 2.67 -1.06 -9.35
CA ILE A 110 1.79 -1.00 -10.52
C ILE A 110 0.45 -0.37 -10.07
N VAL A 111 -0.09 -0.88 -8.95
CA VAL A 111 -1.22 -0.29 -8.23
C VAL A 111 -0.93 -0.36 -6.73
N SER A 112 -1.17 0.74 -6.03
CA SER A 112 -1.16 0.83 -4.57
C SER A 112 -2.51 1.35 -4.10
N CYS A 113 -2.92 1.00 -2.90
CA CYS A 113 -4.12 1.57 -2.30
C CYS A 113 -4.06 1.65 -0.78
N GLY A 114 -4.85 2.56 -0.24
CA GLY A 114 -5.18 2.67 1.16
C GLY A 114 -6.69 2.74 1.29
N PHE A 115 -7.27 1.80 2.03
CA PHE A 115 -8.70 1.75 2.27
C PHE A 115 -8.99 1.90 3.74
N GLN A 116 -10.00 2.71 4.05
CA GLN A 116 -10.51 2.91 5.40
C GLN A 116 -12.04 2.76 5.35
N VAL A 117 -12.59 2.10 6.35
CA VAL A 117 -14.03 2.06 6.59
C VAL A 117 -14.30 2.23 8.08
N LYS A 118 -15.25 3.10 8.42
CA LYS A 118 -15.81 3.21 9.76
C LYS A 118 -17.21 2.66 9.74
N LEU A 119 -17.47 1.68 10.58
CA LEU A 119 -18.77 1.02 10.71
C LEU A 119 -19.52 1.56 11.92
N GLU A 120 -20.84 1.55 11.82
CA GLU A 120 -21.75 1.86 12.90
C GLU A 120 -22.62 0.64 13.16
N GLN A 121 -22.76 0.28 14.43
CA GLN A 121 -23.61 -0.84 14.84
C GLN A 121 -25.08 -0.40 14.80
N ILE A 122 -25.92 -1.16 14.10
CA ILE A 122 -27.35 -0.90 14.02
C ILE A 122 -27.99 -1.42 15.31
N GLN A 123 -28.47 -0.50 16.15
CA GLN A 123 -29.08 -0.82 17.46
C GLN A 123 -30.62 -0.82 17.44
N PHE A 124 -31.25 -0.51 16.31
CA PHE A 124 -32.70 -0.32 16.30
C PHE A 124 -33.45 -1.65 16.20
N GLN A 125 -34.19 -1.98 17.26
CA GLN A 125 -35.45 -2.72 17.18
C GLN A 125 -36.55 -1.69 16.91
N ILE A 126 -36.91 -1.48 15.64
CA ILE A 126 -38.16 -0.75 15.33
C ILE A 126 -39.25 -1.82 15.26
N ASP A 127 -40.26 -1.72 16.13
CA ASP A 127 -41.47 -2.54 16.10
C ASP A 127 -41.25 -4.07 16.02
N GLY A 128 -40.29 -4.60 16.79
CA GLY A 128 -40.01 -6.04 16.84
C GLY A 128 -39.29 -6.60 15.60
N PHE A 129 -38.91 -5.76 14.63
CA PHE A 129 -38.09 -6.16 13.49
C PHE A 129 -36.61 -6.20 13.89
N VAL A 130 -36.03 -7.40 13.88
CA VAL A 130 -34.58 -7.59 14.05
C VAL A 130 -33.92 -7.27 12.70
N PRO A 131 -33.05 -6.25 12.61
CA PRO A 131 -32.40 -5.93 11.34
C PRO A 131 -31.56 -7.11 10.87
N GLU A 132 -31.71 -7.46 9.59
CA GLU A 132 -30.98 -8.55 8.94
C GLU A 132 -29.46 -8.38 9.08
N PHE A 133 -28.96 -7.14 9.09
CA PHE A 133 -27.55 -6.81 9.25
C PHE A 133 -27.33 -5.95 10.50
N LYS A 134 -26.26 -6.22 11.26
CA LYS A 134 -25.92 -5.46 12.48
C LYS A 134 -24.93 -4.31 12.26
N TRP A 135 -24.41 -4.13 11.05
CA TRP A 135 -23.39 -3.14 10.73
C TRP A 135 -23.74 -2.38 9.45
N LYS A 136 -23.70 -1.04 9.52
CA LYS A 136 -23.76 -0.14 8.36
C LYS A 136 -22.47 0.66 8.22
N ILE A 137 -22.19 1.12 7.00
CA ILE A 137 -21.03 1.94 6.68
C ILE A 137 -21.33 3.39 7.05
N GLN A 138 -20.63 3.94 8.05
CA GLN A 138 -20.73 5.35 8.43
C GLN A 138 -19.89 6.23 7.50
N SER A 139 -18.65 5.80 7.22
CA SER A 139 -17.77 6.47 6.28
C SER A 139 -16.81 5.47 5.64
N VAL A 140 -16.36 5.78 4.43
CA VAL A 140 -15.41 4.96 3.69
C VAL A 140 -14.49 5.86 2.87
N CYS A 141 -13.22 5.47 2.75
CA CYS A 141 -12.27 6.08 1.85
C CYS A 141 -11.55 5.01 1.06
N LEU A 142 -11.61 5.12 -0.27
CA LEU A 142 -11.01 4.22 -1.23
C LEU A 142 -9.99 4.99 -2.07
N SER A 143 -8.75 5.09 -1.58
CA SER A 143 -7.67 5.81 -2.25
C SER A 143 -6.75 4.87 -3.02
N PHE A 144 -6.37 5.25 -4.23
CA PHE A 144 -5.53 4.48 -5.15
C PHE A 144 -4.38 5.32 -5.74
N GLY A 145 -3.25 4.64 -5.95
CA GLY A 145 -2.15 5.07 -6.80
C GLY A 145 -1.96 4.11 -7.99
N GLY A 146 -1.39 4.62 -9.08
CA GLY A 146 -1.07 3.86 -10.29
C GLY A 146 -2.22 3.70 -11.29
N ILE A 147 -3.39 4.28 -11.00
CA ILE A 147 -4.58 4.21 -11.86
C ILE A 147 -4.94 5.53 -12.57
N ALA A 148 -4.28 6.63 -12.20
CA ALA A 148 -4.47 7.96 -12.78
C ALA A 148 -3.12 8.73 -12.78
N SER A 149 -3.11 9.97 -13.28
CA SER A 149 -1.91 10.83 -13.26
C SER A 149 -1.60 11.44 -11.89
N SER A 150 -2.42 11.14 -10.88
CA SER A 150 -2.24 11.50 -9.47
C SER A 150 -2.82 10.39 -8.58
N ILE A 151 -2.63 10.52 -7.27
CA ILE A 151 -3.39 9.72 -6.30
C ILE A 151 -4.85 10.15 -6.36
N VAL A 152 -5.78 9.18 -6.40
CA VAL A 152 -7.21 9.44 -6.60
C VAL A 152 -8.07 8.66 -5.61
N MET A 153 -9.19 9.26 -5.22
CA MET A 153 -10.24 8.62 -4.41
C MET A 153 -11.43 8.28 -5.30
N MET A 154 -12.06 7.13 -5.05
CA MET A 154 -13.26 6.70 -5.78
C MET A 154 -14.52 7.31 -5.15
N ASN A 155 -14.73 8.61 -5.36
CA ASN A 155 -15.79 9.38 -4.70
C ASN A 155 -17.19 8.85 -5.02
N LYS A 156 -17.50 8.50 -6.28
CA LYS A 156 -18.83 7.98 -6.65
C LYS A 156 -19.11 6.65 -5.94
N THR A 157 -18.11 5.78 -5.87
CA THR A 157 -18.21 4.51 -5.16
C THR A 157 -18.35 4.72 -3.65
N GLN A 158 -17.60 5.65 -3.07
CA GLN A 158 -17.69 6.00 -1.64
C GLN A 158 -19.08 6.53 -1.27
N ASP A 159 -19.67 7.37 -2.11
CA ASP A 159 -21.00 7.93 -1.90
C ASP A 159 -22.08 6.84 -1.94
N TYR A 160 -21.97 5.89 -2.88
CA TYR A 160 -22.88 4.73 -2.94
C TYR A 160 -22.78 3.85 -1.68
N LEU A 161 -21.57 3.64 -1.16
CA LEU A 161 -21.31 2.78 -0.01
C LEU A 161 -21.82 3.37 1.31
N LYS A 162 -22.00 4.69 1.39
CA LYS A 162 -22.47 5.34 2.61
C LYS A 162 -23.85 4.81 3.01
N ASP A 163 -24.02 4.53 4.30
CA ASP A 163 -25.23 3.98 4.93
C ASP A 163 -25.66 2.58 4.41
N LYS A 164 -24.84 1.90 3.60
CA LYS A 164 -25.08 0.52 3.17
C LYS A 164 -24.61 -0.50 4.22
N PRO A 165 -25.22 -1.70 4.27
CA PRO A 165 -24.72 -2.78 5.13
C PRO A 165 -23.38 -3.32 4.62
N TRP A 166 -22.52 -3.80 5.53
CA TRP A 166 -21.27 -4.48 5.14
C TRP A 166 -21.54 -5.95 4.77
N CYS A 167 -22.15 -6.18 3.60
CA CYS A 167 -22.54 -7.52 3.14
C CYS A 167 -22.07 -7.84 1.71
N LYS A 168 -22.25 -9.11 1.30
CA LYS A 168 -21.82 -9.60 -0.02
C LYS A 168 -22.49 -8.88 -1.18
N GLN A 169 -23.76 -8.50 -1.04
CA GLN A 169 -24.49 -7.77 -2.07
C GLN A 169 -23.91 -6.36 -2.26
N THR A 170 -23.72 -5.62 -1.17
CA THR A 170 -23.07 -4.29 -1.20
C THR A 170 -21.67 -4.36 -1.79
N MET A 171 -20.89 -5.40 -1.47
CA MET A 171 -19.57 -5.61 -2.07
C MET A 171 -19.66 -5.80 -3.59
N LYS A 172 -20.57 -6.66 -4.08
CA LYS A 172 -20.76 -6.89 -5.53
C LYS A 172 -21.18 -5.63 -6.27
N ASP A 173 -22.09 -4.84 -5.69
CA ASP A 173 -22.55 -3.62 -6.32
C ASP A 173 -21.46 -2.53 -6.29
N ALA A 174 -20.74 -2.39 -5.17
CA ALA A 174 -19.61 -1.48 -5.09
C ALA A 174 -18.50 -1.81 -6.10
N LEU A 175 -18.27 -3.09 -6.42
CA LEU A 175 -17.35 -3.48 -7.49
C LEU A 175 -17.80 -2.95 -8.87
N LYS A 176 -19.10 -2.92 -9.17
CA LYS A 176 -19.62 -2.37 -10.43
C LYS A 176 -19.35 -0.86 -10.49
N TYR A 177 -19.76 -0.12 -9.45
CA TYR A 177 -19.52 1.32 -9.35
C TYR A 177 -18.04 1.67 -9.47
N LEU A 178 -17.18 0.89 -8.80
CA LEU A 178 -15.74 1.08 -8.82
C LEU A 178 -15.16 0.84 -10.22
N LEU A 179 -15.60 -0.19 -10.95
CA LEU A 179 -15.15 -0.46 -12.32
C LEU A 179 -15.66 0.57 -13.33
N ASP A 180 -16.85 1.15 -13.11
CA ASP A 180 -17.44 2.20 -13.94
C ASP A 180 -16.78 3.57 -13.69
N GLU A 181 -16.31 3.82 -12.47
CA GLU A 181 -15.59 5.05 -12.10
C GLU A 181 -14.15 5.09 -12.63
N LEU A 182 -13.56 3.93 -12.95
CA LEU A 182 -12.20 3.82 -13.49
C LEU A 182 -12.10 4.34 -14.92
N THR A 183 -11.25 5.35 -15.12
CA THR A 183 -10.93 5.94 -16.44
C THR A 183 -9.73 5.28 -17.14
N LEU A 184 -9.41 4.03 -16.79
CA LEU A 184 -8.31 3.27 -17.38
C LEU A 184 -8.65 2.77 -18.78
N ASN A 185 -7.83 3.15 -19.76
CA ASN A 185 -7.88 2.67 -21.13
C ASN A 185 -6.50 2.15 -21.59
N GLU A 186 -6.43 1.51 -22.76
CA GLU A 186 -5.17 0.97 -23.29
C GLU A 186 -4.09 2.05 -23.51
N SER A 187 -4.50 3.27 -23.83
CA SER A 187 -3.62 4.43 -24.01
C SER A 187 -3.07 5.00 -22.70
N THR A 188 -3.49 4.49 -21.54
CA THR A 188 -3.07 5.02 -20.25
C THR A 188 -1.59 4.68 -20.00
N PRO A 189 -0.75 5.68 -19.67
CA PRO A 189 0.66 5.46 -19.35
C PRO A 189 0.87 4.34 -18.31
N GLY A 190 1.94 3.57 -18.50
CA GLY A 190 2.25 2.37 -17.71
C GLY A 190 1.67 1.06 -18.26
N GLY A 191 0.76 1.13 -19.23
CA GLY A 191 0.17 -0.05 -19.88
C GLY A 191 -0.68 -0.91 -18.93
N GLN A 192 -0.89 -2.18 -19.28
CA GLN A 192 -1.54 -3.16 -18.40
C GLN A 192 -2.92 -2.70 -17.87
N ALA A 193 -3.72 -2.03 -18.72
CA ALA A 193 -4.99 -1.42 -18.30
C ALA A 193 -5.96 -2.44 -17.67
N GLU A 194 -6.17 -3.58 -18.34
CA GLU A 194 -7.01 -4.65 -17.81
C GLU A 194 -6.49 -5.21 -16.49
N TYR A 195 -5.19 -5.49 -16.40
CA TYR A 195 -4.57 -5.98 -15.18
C TYR A 195 -4.73 -4.99 -14.02
N ARG A 196 -4.54 -3.69 -14.26
CA ARG A 196 -4.78 -2.64 -13.28
C ARG A 196 -6.25 -2.60 -12.85
N ARG A 197 -7.21 -2.68 -13.78
CA ARG A 197 -8.65 -2.77 -13.46
C ARG A 197 -8.96 -3.98 -12.57
N THR A 198 -8.41 -5.15 -12.87
CA THR A 198 -8.56 -6.36 -12.05
C THR A 198 -7.96 -6.20 -10.66
N LEU A 199 -6.79 -5.54 -10.54
CA LEU A 199 -6.17 -5.29 -9.24
C LEU A 199 -7.02 -4.39 -8.34
N VAL A 200 -7.63 -3.35 -8.89
CA VAL A 200 -8.51 -2.44 -8.13
C VAL A 200 -9.69 -3.24 -7.54
N ALA A 201 -10.36 -4.06 -8.36
CA ALA A 201 -11.44 -4.94 -7.90
C ALA A 201 -10.95 -5.97 -6.86
N SER A 202 -9.80 -6.59 -7.11
CA SER A 202 -9.23 -7.62 -6.22
C SER A 202 -8.86 -7.04 -4.86
N PHE A 203 -8.26 -5.85 -4.81
CA PHE A 203 -7.91 -5.19 -3.55
C PHE A 203 -9.15 -4.85 -2.74
N PHE A 204 -10.21 -4.35 -3.37
CA PHE A 204 -11.47 -4.08 -2.67
C PHE A 204 -12.09 -5.37 -2.12
N PHE A 205 -12.08 -6.46 -2.89
CA PHE A 205 -12.55 -7.77 -2.41
C PHE A 205 -11.74 -8.26 -1.20
N LYS A 206 -10.40 -8.16 -1.24
CA LYS A 206 -9.55 -8.50 -0.09
C LYS A 206 -9.86 -7.65 1.14
N PHE A 207 -10.15 -6.36 0.94
CA PHE A 207 -10.55 -5.46 2.02
C PHE A 207 -11.89 -5.83 2.64
N TYR A 208 -12.88 -6.16 1.82
CA TYR A 208 -14.16 -6.67 2.28
C TYR A 208 -13.98 -7.88 3.21
N LEU A 209 -13.20 -8.87 2.76
CA LEU A 209 -12.90 -10.07 3.55
C LEU A 209 -12.13 -9.74 4.83
N TYR A 210 -11.13 -8.85 4.75
CA TYR A 210 -10.36 -8.42 5.92
C TYR A 210 -11.25 -7.81 7.01
N VAL A 211 -12.11 -6.85 6.67
CA VAL A 211 -13.01 -6.21 7.64
C VAL A 211 -13.98 -7.22 8.24
N LYS A 212 -14.53 -8.11 7.40
CA LYS A 212 -15.41 -9.20 7.84
C LYS A 212 -14.71 -10.13 8.84
N GLU A 213 -13.43 -10.45 8.61
CA GLU A 213 -12.64 -11.28 9.52
C GLU A 213 -12.39 -10.58 10.86
N GLN A 214 -12.09 -9.27 10.84
CA GLN A 214 -11.92 -8.49 12.07
C GLN A 214 -13.21 -8.39 12.88
N LEU A 215 -14.36 -8.25 12.21
CA LEU A 215 -15.67 -8.28 12.86
C LEU A 215 -15.95 -9.65 13.46
N GLN A 216 -15.71 -10.75 12.73
CA GLN A 216 -15.95 -12.10 13.24
C GLN A 216 -15.07 -12.43 14.46
N LYS A 217 -13.81 -11.96 14.47
CA LYS A 217 -12.89 -12.13 15.60
C LYS A 217 -13.30 -11.32 16.85
N THR A 218 -13.84 -10.12 16.65
CA THR A 218 -14.12 -9.17 17.76
C THR A 218 -15.57 -9.24 18.24
N TYR A 219 -16.51 -9.52 17.34
CA TYR A 219 -17.97 -9.49 17.54
C TYR A 219 -18.64 -10.66 16.81
N PRO A 220 -18.40 -11.92 17.24
CA PRO A 220 -18.85 -13.12 16.53
C PRO A 220 -20.38 -13.15 16.31
N ASP A 221 -21.17 -12.71 17.29
CA ASP A 221 -22.64 -12.72 17.24
C ASP A 221 -23.25 -11.69 16.26
N THR A 222 -22.42 -10.91 15.57
CA THR A 222 -22.88 -9.81 14.72
C THR A 222 -22.69 -10.05 13.22
N VAL A 223 -21.98 -11.13 12.86
CA VAL A 223 -21.71 -11.48 11.48
C VAL A 223 -22.67 -12.60 11.08
N VAL A 224 -23.49 -12.33 10.06
CA VAL A 224 -24.56 -13.24 9.62
C VAL A 224 -24.02 -14.37 8.74
N ASP A 225 -23.03 -14.07 7.90
CA ASP A 225 -22.40 -15.04 7.00
C ASP A 225 -20.96 -15.29 7.45
N GLU A 226 -20.54 -16.52 7.66
CA GLU A 226 -19.12 -16.81 7.91
C GLU A 226 -18.27 -16.63 6.64
N ILE A 227 -16.96 -16.47 6.82
CA ILE A 227 -16.01 -16.49 5.70
C ILE A 227 -15.78 -17.94 5.28
N SER A 228 -15.92 -18.24 3.99
CA SER A 228 -15.68 -19.60 3.52
C SER A 228 -14.22 -20.01 3.70
N SER A 229 -13.97 -21.30 3.93
CA SER A 229 -12.61 -21.84 4.10
C SER A 229 -11.67 -21.49 2.94
N ASN A 230 -12.21 -21.43 1.72
CA ASN A 230 -11.48 -21.07 0.50
C ASN A 230 -11.06 -19.59 0.48
N GLU A 231 -11.88 -18.69 1.04
CA GLU A 231 -11.64 -17.25 1.06
C GLU A 231 -10.61 -16.82 2.12
N LEU A 232 -10.42 -17.62 3.19
CA LEU A 232 -9.47 -17.30 4.26
C LEU A 232 -8.04 -17.11 3.75
N SER A 233 -7.65 -17.86 2.71
CA SER A 233 -6.32 -17.74 2.09
C SER A 233 -6.07 -16.35 1.50
N ALA A 234 -7.10 -15.65 1.04
CA ALA A 234 -6.99 -14.34 0.42
C ALA A 234 -6.58 -13.26 1.43
N ILE A 235 -6.92 -13.41 2.71
CA ILE A 235 -6.64 -12.41 3.75
C ILE A 235 -5.21 -12.53 4.26
N LYS A 236 -4.59 -13.71 4.13
CA LYS A 236 -3.24 -13.97 4.65
C LYS A 236 -2.22 -13.03 4.01
N THR A 237 -1.45 -12.37 4.87
CA THR A 237 -0.30 -11.57 4.44
C THR A 237 0.85 -12.50 4.08
N TYR A 238 1.52 -12.22 2.98
CA TYR A 238 2.68 -13.01 2.59
C TYR A 238 3.87 -12.74 3.51
N VAL A 239 4.49 -13.82 3.96
CA VAL A 239 5.79 -13.82 4.65
C VAL A 239 6.72 -14.72 3.85
N ARG A 240 7.96 -14.25 3.60
CA ARG A 240 8.99 -15.05 2.91
C ARG A 240 9.82 -15.77 3.96
N ASP A 241 9.93 -17.09 3.84
CA ASP A 241 10.83 -17.87 4.67
C ASP A 241 12.31 -17.61 4.33
N LEU A 242 13.19 -17.93 5.28
CA LEU A 242 14.63 -17.88 5.05
C LEU A 242 15.01 -18.77 3.87
N SER A 243 15.82 -18.22 2.96
CA SER A 243 16.28 -18.98 1.80
C SER A 243 17.27 -20.06 2.24
N ARG A 244 17.13 -21.26 1.69
CA ARG A 244 17.98 -22.42 1.96
C ARG A 244 18.44 -23.01 0.63
N GLY A 245 19.64 -23.59 0.62
CA GLY A 245 20.19 -24.27 -0.54
C GLY A 245 21.05 -25.45 -0.09
N GLU A 246 21.09 -26.49 -0.91
CA GLU A 246 21.90 -27.69 -0.72
C GLU A 246 22.83 -27.83 -1.92
N GLN A 247 24.07 -28.25 -1.68
CA GLN A 247 25.09 -28.41 -2.71
C GLN A 247 25.65 -29.82 -2.58
N GLU A 248 25.45 -30.63 -3.61
CA GLU A 248 26.01 -31.97 -3.70
C GLU A 248 27.08 -31.99 -4.80
N PHE A 249 28.27 -32.47 -4.48
CA PHE A 249 29.38 -32.59 -5.41
C PHE A 249 30.24 -33.80 -5.04
N GLN A 250 30.89 -34.39 -6.05
CA GLN A 250 31.74 -35.55 -5.84
C GLN A 250 33.00 -35.15 -5.06
N SER A 251 33.27 -35.85 -3.94
CA SER A 251 34.48 -35.64 -3.17
C SER A 251 35.69 -36.23 -3.91
N LYS A 252 36.81 -35.52 -3.84
CA LYS A 252 38.08 -35.95 -4.42
C LYS A 252 39.03 -36.42 -3.31
N PRO A 253 39.82 -37.49 -3.53
CA PRO A 253 40.91 -37.84 -2.62
C PRO A 253 41.95 -36.70 -2.55
N ILE A 254 42.57 -36.54 -1.38
CA ILE A 254 43.57 -35.50 -1.10
C ILE A 254 44.71 -35.62 -2.12
N SER A 255 44.90 -34.59 -2.94
CA SER A 255 45.88 -34.55 -4.02
C SER A 255 46.30 -33.11 -4.30
N ASN A 256 47.55 -32.90 -4.72
CA ASN A 256 48.07 -31.59 -5.11
C ASN A 256 47.46 -31.04 -6.43
N LYS A 257 46.57 -31.78 -7.09
CA LYS A 257 45.91 -31.35 -8.34
C LYS A 257 44.67 -30.51 -8.05
N ILE A 258 44.70 -29.23 -8.44
CA ILE A 258 43.59 -28.27 -8.27
C ILE A 258 42.38 -28.51 -9.19
N VAL A 259 42.55 -29.19 -10.32
CA VAL A 259 41.44 -29.48 -11.25
C VAL A 259 40.40 -30.36 -10.55
N GLY A 260 39.14 -29.91 -10.56
CA GLY A 260 38.02 -30.57 -9.88
C GLY A 260 37.90 -30.23 -8.38
N SER A 261 38.65 -29.26 -7.87
CA SER A 261 38.50 -28.75 -6.49
C SER A 261 37.63 -27.48 -6.46
N SER A 262 36.87 -27.29 -5.38
CA SER A 262 36.07 -26.07 -5.13
C SER A 262 36.95 -24.94 -4.59
N SER A 263 37.94 -24.53 -5.38
CA SER A 263 38.83 -23.42 -5.03
C SER A 263 38.08 -22.09 -5.07
N ILE A 264 38.37 -21.19 -4.12
CA ILE A 264 37.81 -19.84 -4.07
C ILE A 264 38.27 -19.06 -5.31
N HIS A 265 37.41 -18.17 -5.83
CA HIS A 265 37.78 -17.27 -6.92
C HIS A 265 39.04 -16.46 -6.55
N ASN A 266 40.07 -16.45 -7.42
CA ASN A 266 41.39 -15.88 -7.11
C ASN A 266 41.34 -14.43 -6.58
N SER A 267 40.44 -13.61 -7.11
CA SER A 267 40.26 -12.20 -6.70
C SER A 267 39.17 -11.98 -5.65
N ALA A 268 38.63 -13.02 -5.02
CA ALA A 268 37.49 -12.92 -4.10
C ALA A 268 37.71 -11.91 -2.97
N TYR A 269 38.89 -11.94 -2.34
CA TYR A 269 39.23 -11.01 -1.25
C TYR A 269 39.32 -9.57 -1.76
N LEU A 270 39.89 -9.34 -2.94
CA LEU A 270 39.98 -8.02 -3.56
C LEU A 270 38.60 -7.45 -3.88
N HIS A 271 37.66 -8.29 -4.32
CA HIS A 271 36.27 -7.87 -4.53
C HIS A 271 35.58 -7.48 -3.22
N ALA A 272 35.85 -8.22 -2.14
CA ALA A 272 35.24 -7.99 -0.84
C ALA A 272 35.77 -6.73 -0.13
N THR A 273 37.06 -6.37 -0.33
CA THR A 273 37.67 -5.17 0.26
C THR A 273 37.58 -3.93 -0.61
N GLY A 274 37.19 -4.07 -1.88
CA GLY A 274 37.14 -2.97 -2.85
C GLY A 274 38.49 -2.63 -3.48
N GLU A 275 39.49 -3.51 -3.37
CA GLU A 275 40.81 -3.34 -3.98
C GLU A 275 40.88 -3.80 -5.43
N ALA A 276 39.90 -4.59 -5.89
CA ALA A 276 39.79 -5.00 -7.28
C ALA A 276 39.51 -3.78 -8.18
N LYS A 277 40.44 -3.47 -9.09
CA LYS A 277 40.32 -2.33 -10.01
C LYS A 277 39.46 -2.68 -11.22
N TYR A 278 38.35 -1.98 -11.40
CA TYR A 278 37.52 -1.99 -12.59
C TYR A 278 37.90 -0.85 -13.53
N THR A 279 37.33 -0.82 -14.74
CA THR A 279 37.66 0.20 -15.76
C THR A 279 37.46 1.63 -15.28
N CYS A 280 36.46 1.87 -14.43
CA CYS A 280 36.18 3.20 -13.86
C CYS A 280 37.08 3.57 -12.68
N ASP A 281 37.85 2.63 -12.12
CA ASP A 281 38.76 2.87 -11.00
C ASP A 281 40.17 3.25 -11.48
N ILE A 282 40.41 3.21 -12.80
CA ILE A 282 41.67 3.63 -13.41
C ILE A 282 41.74 5.16 -13.34
N PRO A 283 42.78 5.75 -12.72
CA PRO A 283 42.95 7.20 -12.67
C PRO A 283 42.94 7.79 -14.08
N THR A 284 42.26 8.93 -14.24
CA THR A 284 42.28 9.66 -15.52
C THR A 284 43.72 10.04 -15.87
N PRO A 285 44.16 9.87 -17.14
CA PRO A 285 45.46 10.35 -17.58
C PRO A 285 45.62 11.83 -17.25
N SER A 286 46.77 12.21 -16.70
CA SER A 286 47.14 13.60 -16.43
C SER A 286 47.48 14.36 -17.70
#